data_AF-A0A0F9IHP5-F1
#
_entry.id   AF-A0A0F9IHP5-F1
#
_cell.length_a   1.000
_cell.length_b   1.000
_cell.length_c   1.000
_cell.angle_alpha   90.00
_cell.angle_beta   90.00
_cell.angle_gamma   90.00
#
_symmetry.space_group_name_H-M   'P 1'
#
loop_
_entity.id
_entity.type
_entity.pdbx_description
1 polymer ?
#
loop_
_entity_poly.entity_id
_entity_poly.type
_entity_poly.pdbx_seq_one_letter_code
_entity_poly.pdbx_strand_id
1 'polypeptide(L)'
;MITATSIKQTLKAWPSEWEGIGISGHSFYIRYRHGILTLHSSKIPSTDVWDAVDGKWIAQIEVTKENDGIMSTVKMLHHLQPYLKLAKGVSL
;
A
#
# COMPACT_ATOMS: atom_id res chain seq x y z
N MET A 1 12.11 -1.82 -3.62
CA MET A 1 11.43 -0.52 -3.70
C MET A 1 10.46 -0.55 -4.87
N ILE A 2 9.17 -0.32 -4.62
CA ILE A 2 8.10 -0.20 -5.61
C ILE A 2 8.07 1.25 -6.12
N THR A 3 7.96 1.41 -7.44
CA THR A 3 7.67 2.72 -8.05
C THR A 3 6.24 2.67 -8.59
N ALA A 4 5.30 3.33 -7.91
CA ALA A 4 3.89 3.29 -8.26
C ALA A 4 3.56 4.21 -9.44
N THR A 5 2.88 3.67 -10.45
CA THR A 5 2.27 4.43 -11.55
C THR A 5 0.82 4.81 -11.24
N SER A 6 0.18 4.11 -10.29
CA SER A 6 -1.10 4.48 -9.72
C SER A 6 -1.16 4.09 -8.25
N ILE A 7 -1.93 4.86 -7.48
CA ILE A 7 -2.33 4.49 -6.13
C ILE A 7 -3.69 5.11 -5.85
N LYS A 8 -4.60 4.35 -5.26
CA LYS A 8 -5.94 4.80 -4.91
C LYS A 8 -6.29 4.29 -3.52
N GLN A 9 -6.82 5.17 -2.68
CA GLN A 9 -7.42 4.74 -1.42
C GLN A 9 -8.81 4.15 -1.70
N THR A 10 -8.98 2.85 -1.51
CA THR A 10 -10.24 2.14 -1.80
C THR A 10 -11.16 2.05 -0.58
N LEU A 11 -10.59 2.07 0.62
CA LEU A 11 -11.34 2.19 1.87
C LEU A 11 -10.77 3.29 2.77
N LYS A 12 -11.61 4.28 3.10
CA LYS A 12 -11.30 5.41 4.00
C LYS A 12 -11.82 5.23 5.42
N ALA A 13 -12.14 3.98 5.79
CA ALA A 13 -12.72 3.61 7.07
C ALA A 13 -11.70 2.77 7.87
N TRP A 14 -12.19 1.96 8.80
CA TRP A 14 -11.40 0.94 9.48
C TRP A 14 -11.69 -0.43 8.83
N PRO A 15 -10.70 -1.10 8.21
CA PRO A 15 -9.33 -0.64 7.99
C PRO A 15 -9.22 0.38 6.86
N SER A 16 -8.15 1.18 6.85
CA SER A 16 -7.82 2.01 5.69
C SER A 16 -7.02 1.19 4.69
N GLU A 17 -7.39 1.28 3.41
CA GLU A 17 -6.87 0.41 2.36
C GLU A 17 -6.52 1.19 1.10
N TRP A 18 -5.42 0.80 0.46
CA TRP A 18 -5.00 1.35 -0.82
C TRP A 18 -4.59 0.24 -1.77
N GLU A 19 -4.79 0.50 -3.05
CA GLU A 19 -4.46 -0.37 -4.15
C GLU A 19 -3.67 0.42 -5.18
N GLY A 20 -2.76 -0.24 -5.88
CA GLY A 20 -2.00 0.42 -6.94
C GLY A 20 -1.23 -0.52 -7.83
N ILE A 21 -0.63 0.06 -8.86
CA ILE A 21 0.19 -0.64 -9.86
C ILE A 21 1.60 -0.07 -9.80
N GLY A 22 2.59 -0.96 -9.75
CA GLY A 22 3.99 -0.60 -9.92
C GLY A 22 4.38 -0.49 -11.40
N ILE A 23 5.44 0.26 -11.71
CA ILE A 23 5.99 0.38 -13.07
C ILE A 23 6.43 -0.95 -13.69
N SER A 24 6.70 -1.97 -12.85
CA SER A 24 6.98 -3.34 -13.27
C SER A 24 5.73 -4.17 -13.61
N GLY A 25 4.54 -3.55 -13.65
CA GLY A 25 3.27 -4.21 -13.93
C GLY A 25 2.74 -5.09 -12.80
N HIS A 26 3.34 -5.02 -11.61
CA HIS A 26 2.86 -5.74 -10.43
C HIS A 26 1.86 -4.89 -9.65
N SER A 27 0.73 -5.48 -9.26
CA SER A 27 -0.19 -4.87 -8.32
C SER A 27 0.42 -4.85 -6.92
N PHE A 28 -0.02 -3.90 -6.12
CA PHE A 28 0.28 -3.85 -4.69
C PHE A 28 -0.95 -3.44 -3.89
N TYR A 29 -0.99 -3.94 -2.66
CA TYR A 29 -2.05 -3.70 -1.70
C TYR A 29 -1.45 -3.21 -0.39
N ILE A 30 -2.07 -2.18 0.18
CA ILE A 30 -1.66 -1.56 1.43
C ILE A 30 -2.85 -1.56 2.38
N ARG A 31 -2.61 -1.96 3.62
CA ARG A 31 -3.65 -2.00 4.65
C ARG A 31 -3.11 -1.48 5.97
N TYR A 32 -3.87 -0.59 6.59
CA TYR A 32 -3.65 -0.13 7.95
C TYR A 32 -4.75 -0.63 8.89
N ARG A 33 -4.37 -1.42 9.90
CA ARG A 33 -5.29 -2.00 10.88
C ARG A 33 -4.59 -2.30 12.20
N HIS A 34 -5.25 -1.95 13.31
CA HIS A 34 -4.76 -2.18 14.68
C HIS A 34 -3.36 -1.60 14.91
N GLY A 35 -3.11 -0.38 14.41
CA GLY A 35 -1.82 0.29 14.52
C GLY A 35 -0.72 -0.25 13.60
N ILE A 36 -1.02 -1.25 12.76
CA ILE A 36 -0.06 -1.90 11.87
C ILE A 36 -0.36 -1.53 10.41
N LEU A 37 0.66 -1.02 9.71
CA LEU A 37 0.65 -0.77 8.27
C LEU A 37 1.38 -1.90 7.54
N THR A 38 0.72 -2.47 6.54
CA THR A 38 1.24 -3.60 5.74
C THR A 38 1.29 -3.21 4.27
N LEU A 39 2.30 -3.71 3.54
CA LEU A 39 2.45 -3.57 2.10
C LEU A 39 2.76 -4.94 1.48
N HIS A 40 1.92 -5.34 0.54
CA HIS A 40 2.05 -6.58 -0.21
C HIS A 40 2.09 -6.25 -1.72
N SER A 41 2.71 -7.14 -2.51
CA SER A 41 2.73 -7.03 -3.96
C SER A 41 2.49 -8.39 -4.61
N SER A 42 1.92 -8.41 -5.80
CA SER A 42 1.73 -9.65 -6.54
C SER A 42 3.06 -10.39 -6.74
N LYS A 43 3.01 -11.73 -6.84
CA LYS A 43 4.22 -12.55 -7.05
C LYS A 43 4.68 -12.54 -8.52
N ILE A 44 3.77 -12.22 -9.43
CA ILE A 44 3.97 -12.09 -10.87
C ILE A 44 3.36 -10.75 -11.34
N PRO A 45 3.77 -10.21 -12.50
CA PRO A 45 3.09 -9.07 -13.09
C PRO A 45 1.60 -9.37 -13.26
N SER A 46 0.76 -8.58 -12.61
CA SER A 46 -0.69 -8.69 -12.65
C SER A 46 -1.29 -7.36 -12.25
N THR A 47 -2.40 -7.01 -12.89
CA THR A 47 -3.18 -5.83 -12.53
C THR A 47 -4.30 -6.15 -11.54
N ASP A 48 -4.54 -7.44 -11.24
CA ASP A 48 -5.51 -7.85 -10.24
C ASP A 48 -4.91 -7.63 -8.84
N VAL A 49 -5.64 -6.91 -7.99
CA VAL A 49 -5.20 -6.62 -6.63
C VAL A 49 -5.27 -7.86 -5.73
N TRP A 50 -6.13 -8.83 -6.04
CA TRP A 50 -6.24 -10.06 -5.26
C TRP A 50 -4.93 -10.86 -5.28
N ASP A 51 -4.18 -10.80 -6.39
CA ASP A 51 -2.85 -11.40 -6.49
C ASP A 51 -1.83 -10.75 -5.53
N ALA A 52 -2.06 -9.49 -5.12
CA ALA A 52 -1.25 -8.79 -4.15
C ALA A 52 -1.69 -9.05 -2.70
N VAL A 53 -3.00 -9.19 -2.42
CA VAL A 53 -3.51 -9.43 -1.06
C VAL A 53 -2.85 -10.66 -0.43
N ASP A 54 -2.82 -11.78 -1.17
CA ASP A 54 -2.14 -13.04 -0.77
C ASP A 54 -0.75 -13.18 -1.41
N GLY A 55 -0.21 -12.04 -1.86
CA GLY A 55 1.03 -11.94 -2.59
C GLY A 55 2.28 -12.03 -1.73
N LYS A 56 3.35 -11.42 -2.24
CA LYS A 56 4.62 -11.27 -1.54
C LYS A 56 4.51 -10.16 -0.49
N TRP A 57 4.85 -10.48 0.76
CA TRP A 57 5.06 -9.50 1.82
C TRP A 57 6.27 -8.62 1.52
N ILE A 58 6.08 -7.29 1.57
CA ILE A 58 7.13 -6.30 1.33
C ILE A 58 7.51 -5.58 2.63
N ALA A 59 6.51 -5.16 3.41
CA ALA A 59 6.74 -4.47 4.67
C ALA A 59 5.59 -4.69 5.66
N GLN A 60 5.96 -4.64 6.95
CA GLN A 60 5.06 -4.56 8.09
C GLN A 60 5.65 -3.53 9.05
N ILE A 61 4.89 -2.50 9.38
CA ILE A 61 5.33 -1.37 10.18
C ILE A 61 4.33 -1.16 11.31
N GLU A 62 4.80 -1.27 12.55
CA GLU A 62 4.05 -0.79 13.71
C GLU A 62 4.11 0.73 13.74
N VAL A 63 2.98 1.38 13.51
CA VAL A 63 2.86 2.85 13.48
C VAL A 63 2.44 3.37 14.85
N THR A 64 1.58 2.64 15.54
CA THR A 64 1.14 2.92 16.92
C THR A 64 0.81 1.62 17.64
N LYS A 65 0.82 1.67 18.98
CA LYS A 65 0.36 0.59 19.87
C LYS A 65 -1.15 0.63 20.12
N GLU A 66 -1.81 1.67 19.64
CA GLU A 66 -3.26 1.82 19.78
C GLU A 66 -4.02 0.95 18.79
N ASN A 67 -5.24 0.57 19.16
CA ASN A 67 -6.16 -0.10 18.25
C ASN A 67 -6.77 0.93 17.29
N ASP A 68 -5.97 1.41 16.33
CA ASP A 68 -6.36 2.36 15.29
C ASP A 68 -6.38 1.66 13.91
N GLY A 69 -7.31 2.05 13.04
CA GLY A 69 -7.44 1.52 11.69
C GLY A 69 -7.65 2.59 10.63
N ILE A 70 -7.60 3.88 10.98
CA ILE A 70 -7.88 4.98 10.05
C ILE A 70 -6.60 5.77 9.78
N MET A 71 -6.18 5.83 8.51
CA MET A 71 -4.97 6.55 8.11
C MET A 71 -5.17 7.30 6.80
N SER A 72 -4.60 8.50 6.72
CA SER A 72 -4.60 9.31 5.48
C SER A 72 -3.53 8.83 4.51
N THR A 73 -3.76 9.03 3.21
CA THR A 73 -2.79 8.71 2.16
C THR A 73 -1.42 9.37 2.39
N VAL A 74 -1.39 10.61 2.88
CA VAL A 74 -0.14 11.33 3.17
C VAL A 74 0.67 10.64 4.27
N LYS A 75 0.01 10.25 5.38
CA LYS A 75 0.67 9.51 6.47
C LYS A 75 1.16 8.14 6.00
N MET A 76 0.34 7.43 5.23
CA MET A 76 0.71 6.14 4.65
C MET A 76 1.97 6.26 3.79
N LEU A 77 2.03 7.24 2.88
CA LEU A 77 3.19 7.46 2.02
C LEU A 77 4.45 7.81 2.81
N HIS A 78 4.32 8.60 3.87
CA HIS A 78 5.43 8.92 4.77
C HIS A 78 6.02 7.65 5.41
N HIS A 79 5.19 6.76 5.96
CA HIS A 79 5.67 5.52 6.56
C HIS A 79 6.26 4.54 5.53
N LEU A 80 5.70 4.50 4.32
CA LEU A 80 6.14 3.59 3.26
C LEU A 80 7.23 4.16 2.35
N GLN A 81 7.71 5.39 2.56
CA GLN A 81 8.81 6.01 1.79
C GLN A 81 10.00 5.06 1.48
N PRO A 82 10.49 4.23 2.42
CA PRO A 82 11.62 3.33 2.13
C PRO A 82 11.28 2.22 1.11
N TYR A 83 10.00 1.89 0.97
CA TYR A 83 9.50 0.77 0.19
C TYR A 83 8.75 1.21 -1.07
N LEU A 84 8.15 2.40 -1.06
CA LEU A 84 7.21 2.89 -2.06
C LEU A 84 7.53 4.34 -2.42
N LYS A 85 7.62 4.62 -3.72
CA LYS A 85 7.67 5.99 -4.27
C LYS A 85 6.69 6.14 -5.42
N LEU A 86 6.19 7.35 -5.63
CA LEU A 86 5.33 7.66 -6.77
C LEU A 86 6.18 7.95 -8.01
N ALA A 87 5.74 7.48 -9.18
CA ALA A 87 6.30 7.89 -10.45
C ALA A 87 6.01 9.39 -10.71
N LYS A 88 6.83 10.03 -11.56
CA LYS A 88 6.59 11.43 -11.96
C LYS A 88 5.21 11.55 -12.61
N GLY A 89 4.42 12.54 -12.17
CA GLY A 89 3.11 12.85 -12.74
C GLY A 89 1.93 12.08 -12.14
N VAL A 90 2.15 11.22 -11.12
CA VAL A 90 1.05 10.54 -10.41
C VAL A 90 0.46 11.48 -9.37
N SER A 91 -0.81 11.86 -9.54
CA SER A 91 -1.61 12.57 -8.54
C SER A 91 -2.36 11.60 -7.62
N LEU A 92 -2.59 12.02 -6.37
CA LEU A 92 -3.29 11.26 -5.33
C LEU A 92 -4.80 11.52 -5.29
#